data_AF-A0A349XTN5-F1
#
_entry.id   AF-A0A349XTN5-F1
#
_cell.length_a   1.000
_cell.length_b   1.000
_cell.length_c   1.000
_cell.angle_alpha   90.00
_cell.angle_beta   90.00
_cell.angle_gamma   90.00
#
_symmetry.space_group_name_H-M   'P 1'
#
loop_
_entity.id
_entity.type
_entity.pdbx_description
1 polymer ?
#
loop_
_entity_poly.entity_id
_entity_poly.type
_entity_poly.pdbx_seq_one_letter_code
_entity_poly.pdbx_strand_id
1 'polypeptide(L)' 'ECTFCADCVTGVPKGACPNCGGELVRRPVRPAGKLINNPASTQRVLKAEGCAAATAA' A
#
# COMPACT_ATOMS: atom_id res chain seq x y z
N GLU A 1 4.94 -5.71 4.91
CA GLU A 1 4.36 -5.69 3.55
C GLU A 1 3.89 -4.26 3.26
N CYS A 2 4.47 -3.59 2.26
CA CYS A 2 3.99 -2.28 1.82
C CYS A 2 2.90 -2.46 0.77
N THR A 3 1.82 -1.67 0.83
CA THR A 3 0.71 -1.74 -0.14
C THR A 3 0.37 -0.34 -0.61
N PHE A 4 0.16 -0.19 -1.92
CA PHE A 4 -0.15 1.07 -2.57
C PHE A 4 -1.37 0.88 -3.48
N CYS A 5 -2.16 1.93 -3.72
CA CYS A 5 -3.23 1.87 -4.72
C CYS A 5 -2.65 1.85 -6.14
N ALA A 6 -3.45 1.43 -7.12
CA ALA A 6 -3.03 1.34 -8.52
C ALA A 6 -2.42 2.66 -9.04
N ASP A 7 -3.10 3.78 -8.78
CA ASP A 7 -2.64 5.11 -9.21
C ASP A 7 -1.27 5.46 -8.61
N CYS A 8 -1.09 5.15 -7.32
CA CYS A 8 0.20 5.32 -6.67
C CYS A 8 1.25 4.45 -7.33
N VAL A 9 1.00 3.16 -7.61
CA VAL A 9 2.01 2.27 -8.26
C VAL A 9 2.47 2.85 -9.60
N THR A 10 1.54 3.34 -10.42
CA THR A 10 1.86 3.89 -11.75
C THR A 10 2.50 5.27 -11.74
N GLY A 11 2.31 6.03 -10.66
CA GLY A 11 2.81 7.40 -10.53
C GLY A 11 4.22 7.49 -9.94
N VAL A 12 4.34 8.21 -8.83
CA VAL A 12 5.59 8.60 -8.16
C VAL A 12 6.59 7.47 -7.84
N PRO A 13 6.19 6.23 -7.53
CA PRO A 13 7.10 5.10 -7.33
C PRO A 13 7.55 4.42 -8.64
N LYS A 14 6.91 4.70 -9.79
CA LYS A 14 7.24 4.11 -11.10
C LYS A 14 7.44 2.58 -11.08
N GLY A 15 6.64 1.87 -10.28
CA GLY A 15 6.72 0.42 -10.13
C GLY A 15 7.70 -0.11 -9.06
N ALA A 16 8.48 0.74 -8.38
CA ALA A 16 9.36 0.35 -7.28
C ALA A 16 8.85 0.88 -5.92
N CYS A 17 8.94 0.07 -4.87
CA CYS A 17 8.51 0.48 -3.53
C CYS A 17 9.41 1.60 -2.98
N PRO A 18 8.88 2.78 -2.61
CA PRO A 18 9.70 3.89 -2.13
C PRO A 18 10.26 3.65 -0.71
N ASN A 19 9.74 2.66 0.02
CA ASN A 19 10.19 2.35 1.38
C ASN A 19 11.31 1.30 1.41
N CYS A 20 11.37 0.39 0.43
CA CYS A 20 12.33 -0.73 0.46
C CYS A 20 13.00 -1.05 -0.89
N GLY A 21 12.66 -0.35 -1.97
CA GLY A 21 13.21 -0.58 -3.32
C GLY A 21 12.71 -1.84 -4.03
N GLY A 22 11.87 -2.65 -3.38
CA GLY A 22 11.35 -3.90 -3.96
C GLY A 22 10.28 -3.70 -5.03
N GLU A 23 10.00 -4.78 -5.79
CA GLU A 23 8.96 -4.80 -6.83
C GLU A 23 7.54 -4.63 -6.25
N LEU A 24 6.69 -3.92 -6.98
CA LEU A 24 5.26 -3.79 -6.67
C LEU A 24 4.44 -4.80 -7.49
N VAL A 25 4.05 -5.90 -6.85
CA VAL A 25 3.19 -6.93 -7.44
C VAL A 25 1.74 -6.82 -6.99
N ARG A 26 0.82 -7.45 -7.73
CA ARG A 26 -0.59 -7.51 -7.34
C ARG A 26 -0.72 -8.24 -5.99
N ARG A 27 -1.34 -7.57 -5.02
CA ARG A 27 -1.65 -8.18 -3.72
C ARG A 27 -2.67 -9.33 -3.88
N PRO A 28 -2.42 -10.51 -3.28
CA PRO A 28 -3.37 -11.62 -3.30
C PRO A 28 -4.73 -11.22 -2.71
N VAL A 29 -5.79 -11.75 -3.31
CA VAL A 29 -7.15 -11.56 -2.79
C VAL A 29 -7.32 -12.38 -1.51
N ARG A 30 -7.89 -11.77 -0.47
CA ARG A 30 -8.29 -12.51 0.73
C ARG A 30 -9.56 -13.32 0.41
N PRO A 31 -9.54 -14.67 0.54
CA PRO A 31 -10.71 -15.49 0.23
C PRO A 31 -11.92 -15.15 1.12
N ALA A 32 -13.13 -15.33 0.59
CA ALA A 32 -14.38 -14.98 1.29
C ALA A 32 -14.49 -15.63 2.68
N GLY A 33 -14.13 -16.91 2.81
CA GLY A 33 -14.17 -17.61 4.11
C GLY A 33 -13.22 -17.03 5.16
N LYS A 34 -12.12 -16.38 4.75
CA LYS A 34 -11.19 -15.71 5.68
C LYS A 34 -11.71 -14.36 6.16
N LEU A 35 -12.59 -13.70 5.41
CA LEU A 35 -13.18 -12.43 5.80
C LEU A 35 -14.16 -12.55 6.97
N ILE A 36 -14.84 -13.69 7.12
CA ILE A 36 -15.78 -13.93 8.22
C ILE A 36 -15.06 -13.83 9.57
N ASN A 37 -13.92 -14.51 9.70
CA ASN A 37 -13.15 -14.54 10.95
C ASN A 37 -12.11 -13.40 11.04
N ASN A 38 -11.74 -12.78 9.91
CA ASN A 38 -10.70 -11.74 9.84
C ASN A 38 -11.16 -10.60 8.91
N PRO A 39 -12.20 -9.85 9.31
CA PRO A 39 -12.73 -8.75 8.50
C PRO A 39 -11.69 -7.63 8.34
N ALA A 40 -11.90 -6.79 7.33
CA ALA A 40 -11.12 -5.55 7.22
C ALA A 40 -11.46 -4.62 8.40
N SER A 41 -10.48 -3.83 8.85
CA SER A 41 -10.72 -2.81 9.86
C SER A 41 -11.76 -1.80 9.36
N THR A 42 -12.70 -1.43 10.23
CA THR A 42 -13.67 -0.35 9.98
C THR A 42 -13.10 1.02 10.31
N GLN A 43 -12.02 1.08 11.10
CA GLN A 43 -11.35 2.32 11.43
C GLN A 43 -10.38 2.71 10.32
N ARG A 44 -10.57 3.91 9.77
CA ARG A 44 -9.62 4.52 8.84
C ARG A 44 -8.51 5.19 9.64
N VAL A 45 -7.27 4.75 9.41
CA VAL A 45 -6.07 5.39 9.94
C VAL A 45 -5.46 6.23 8.82
N LEU A 46 -5.35 7.53 9.05
CA LEU A 46 -4.85 8.50 8.09
C LEU A 46 -3.65 9.21 8.71
N LYS A 47 -2.61 9.43 7.90
CA LYS A 47 -1.52 10.34 8.26
C LYS A 47 -1.92 11.74 7.80
N ALA A 48 -2.49 12.54 8.70
CA ALA A 48 -3.09 13.83 8.37
C ALA A 48 -2.08 14.81 7.76
N GLU A 49 -0.83 14.73 8.19
CA GLU A 49 0.26 15.60 7.70
C GLU A 49 0.77 15.20 6.30
N GLY A 50 0.29 14.07 5.75
CA GLY A 50 0.78 13.51 4.49
C GLY A 50 2.17 12.88 4.61
N CYS A 51 2.73 12.44 3.48
CA CYS A 51 4.12 11.98 3.41
C CYS A 51 5.05 13.18 3.31
N ALA A 52 6.13 13.20 4.10
CA ALA A 52 7.18 14.21 3.95
C ALA A 52 7.86 14.04 2.58
N ALA A 53 8.21 15.15 1.93
CA ALA A 53 9.04 15.12 0.74
C ALA A 53 10.43 14.59 1.11
N ALA A 54 10.77 13.39 0.66
CA ALA A 54 12.12 12.86 0.73
C ALA A 54 12.80 13.11 -0.61
N THR A 55 13.98 13.73 -0.60
CA THR A 55 14.88 13.72 -1.75
C THR A 55 15.38 12.30 -1.93
N ALA A 56 15.04 11.66 -3.06
CA ALA A 56 15.65 10.40 -3.44
C ALA A 56 17.17 10.62 -3.59
N ALA A 57 17.96 9.80 -2.91
CA ALA A 57 19.43 9.82 -2.99
C ALA A 57 19.94 9.21 -4.29
#